data_AF-A0A2D7PF10-F1
#
_entry.id   AF-A0A2D7PF10-F1
#
_cell.length_a   1.000
_cell.length_b   1.000
_cell.length_c   1.000
_cell.angle_alpha   90.00
_cell.angle_beta   90.00
_cell.angle_gamma   90.00
#
_symmetry.space_group_name_H-M   'P 1'
#
loop_
_entity.id
_entity.type
_entity.pdbx_description
1 polymer ?
#
loop_
_entity_poly.entity_id
_entity_poly.type
_entity_poly.pdbx_seq_one_letter_code
_entity_poly.pdbx_strand_id
1 'polypeptide(L)'
;MSLYFTQFPIINYNITGKNSDLKAVVDIWRRVKVRSKIVNEISILDKYDVQEGDSPEVVAYKVYGSTDLFWIVCLMNNVVNRYYDWPLDEFTFQKFVADKYDNPEGIHHYEITQKSGRQSADGPSDYEHKLVVNSTTEGAVSVSNIQHERRLQDAKRQIKLLPPTYVSAFIEEFQLLINS
;
A
#
# COMPACT_ATOMS: atom_id res chain seq x y z
N MET A 1 0.89 16.18 17.20
CA MET A 1 1.22 16.58 15.81
C MET A 1 2.01 15.42 15.24
N SER A 2 1.57 14.81 14.13
CA SER A 2 2.27 13.62 13.58
C SER A 2 3.72 13.98 13.23
N LEU A 3 4.65 13.11 13.62
CA LEU A 3 6.09 13.27 13.40
C LEU A 3 6.44 13.42 11.92
N TYR A 4 5.57 12.92 11.03
CA TYR A 4 5.65 13.12 9.58
C TYR A 4 5.69 14.59 9.18
N PHE A 5 4.71 15.40 9.61
CA PHE A 5 4.60 16.80 9.19
C PHE A 5 5.66 17.71 9.82
N THR A 6 6.29 17.26 10.90
CA THR A 6 7.40 17.97 11.53
C THR A 6 8.70 17.89 10.71
N GLN A 7 8.81 16.94 9.77
CA GLN A 7 10.00 16.81 8.92
C GLN A 7 10.03 17.81 7.76
N PHE A 8 8.88 18.38 7.39
CA PHE A 8 8.78 19.26 6.25
C PHE A 8 9.10 20.71 6.62
N PRO A 9 9.79 21.46 5.73
CA PRO A 9 10.08 22.85 5.97
C PRO A 9 8.79 23.67 5.99
N ILE A 10 8.81 24.75 6.76
CA ILE A 10 7.73 25.73 6.79
C ILE A 10 8.00 26.76 5.70
N ILE A 11 7.01 26.96 4.82
CA ILE A 11 7.05 27.97 3.77
C ILE A 11 6.00 29.05 4.02
N ASN A 12 6.29 30.27 3.58
CA ASN A 12 5.33 31.35 3.58
C ASN A 12 4.45 31.23 2.34
N TYR A 13 3.18 30.88 2.52
CA TYR A 13 2.24 30.71 1.43
C TYR A 13 1.10 31.72 1.53
N ASN A 14 0.70 32.26 0.39
CA ASN A 14 -0.42 33.19 0.27
C ASN A 14 -1.70 32.44 -0.09
N ILE A 15 -2.57 32.24 0.90
CA ILE A 15 -3.86 31.54 0.70
C ILE A 15 -4.90 32.48 0.09
N THR A 16 -4.78 33.79 0.33
CA THR A 16 -5.81 34.80 0.03
C THR A 16 -5.63 35.51 -1.31
N GLY A 17 -4.50 35.32 -2.00
CA GLY A 17 -4.18 35.96 -3.28
C GLY A 17 -3.94 37.48 -3.19
N LYS A 18 -4.00 38.07 -2.00
CA LYS A 18 -3.65 39.47 -1.74
C LYS A 18 -2.18 39.55 -1.37
N ASN A 19 -1.40 40.39 -2.04
CA ASN A 19 -0.01 40.67 -1.66
C ASN A 19 0.03 41.27 -0.26
N SER A 20 0.18 40.44 0.79
CA SER A 20 0.61 40.74 2.18
C SER A 20 0.17 39.65 3.19
N ASP A 21 -0.81 38.79 2.86
CA ASP A 21 -1.29 37.73 3.78
C ASP A 21 -0.46 36.43 3.63
N LEU A 22 0.81 36.49 3.98
CA LEU A 22 1.67 35.31 4.03
C LEU A 22 1.40 34.54 5.33
N LYS A 23 0.94 33.30 5.21
CA LYS A 23 0.82 32.37 6.35
C LYS A 23 1.93 31.32 6.29
N ALA A 24 2.53 31.07 7.44
CA ALA A 24 3.45 29.96 7.63
C ALA A 24 2.68 28.64 7.52
N VAL A 25 2.96 27.86 6.47
CA VAL A 25 2.35 26.55 6.23
C VAL A 25 3.44 25.50 6.06
N VAL A 26 3.11 24.26 6.40
CA VAL A 26 3.99 23.10 6.16
C VAL A 26 4.04 22.83 4.65
N ASP A 27 5.24 22.70 4.09
CA ASP A 27 5.44 22.43 2.67
C ASP A 27 5.12 20.97 2.31
N ILE A 28 3.84 20.71 2.01
CA ILE A 28 3.37 19.40 1.54
C ILE A 28 3.55 19.17 0.03
N TRP A 29 4.15 20.12 -0.69
CA TRP A 29 4.34 20.02 -2.14
C TRP A 29 5.56 19.16 -2.51
N ARG A 30 6.47 18.97 -1.55
CA ARG A 30 7.63 18.10 -1.70
C ARG A 30 7.20 16.64 -1.62
N ARG A 31 7.45 15.89 -2.69
CA ARG A 31 7.24 14.44 -2.73
C ARG A 31 8.56 13.71 -2.58
N VAL A 32 8.75 13.06 -1.45
CA VAL A 32 9.86 12.12 -1.26
C VAL A 32 9.40 10.73 -1.63
N LYS A 33 10.09 10.11 -2.58
CA LYS A 33 9.87 8.72 -2.96
C LYS A 33 11.11 7.92 -2.64
N VAL A 34 10.95 6.87 -1.83
CA VAL A 34 12.04 5.93 -1.56
C VAL A 34 12.42 5.25 -2.88
N ARG A 35 13.71 5.19 -3.19
CA ARG A 35 14.16 4.49 -4.41
C ARG A 35 13.75 3.03 -4.32
N SER A 36 13.07 2.54 -5.35
CA SER A 36 12.57 1.16 -5.40
C SER A 36 13.65 0.10 -5.20
N LYS A 37 14.89 0.38 -5.60
CA LYS A 37 16.05 -0.51 -5.37
C LYS A 37 16.37 -0.70 -3.89
N ILE A 38 16.40 0.39 -3.11
CA ILE A 38 16.65 0.36 -1.67
C ILE A 38 15.50 -0.35 -0.94
N VAL A 39 14.26 -0.03 -1.32
CA VAL A 39 13.09 -0.74 -0.78
C VAL A 39 13.20 -2.23 -1.04
N ASN A 40 13.50 -2.66 -2.26
CA ASN A 40 13.59 -4.09 -2.57
C ASN A 40 14.75 -4.78 -1.86
N GLU A 41 15.93 -4.16 -1.77
CA GLU A 41 17.09 -4.76 -1.07
C GLU A 41 16.86 -4.90 0.44
N ILE A 42 16.23 -3.91 1.08
CA ILE A 42 15.96 -3.95 2.54
C ILE A 42 14.70 -4.76 2.86
N SER A 43 13.68 -4.73 1.99
CA SER A 43 12.39 -5.43 2.21
C SER A 43 12.41 -6.93 1.93
N ILE A 44 13.50 -7.47 1.37
CA ILE A 44 13.66 -8.93 1.25
C ILE A 44 13.61 -9.61 2.63
N LEU A 45 13.88 -8.87 3.71
CA LEU A 45 14.13 -9.44 5.03
C LEU A 45 12.87 -9.79 5.84
N ASP A 46 11.73 -9.09 5.70
CA ASP A 46 10.50 -9.44 6.44
C ASP A 46 9.22 -9.01 5.71
N LYS A 47 8.46 -9.99 5.20
CA LYS A 47 7.06 -9.81 4.77
C LYS A 47 6.17 -9.92 6.01
N TYR A 48 5.35 -8.92 6.27
CA TYR A 48 4.39 -8.93 7.38
C TYR A 48 2.97 -9.05 6.86
N ASP A 49 2.20 -9.95 7.49
CA ASP A 49 0.78 -10.10 7.18
C ASP A 49 -0.04 -9.21 8.13
N VAL A 50 -0.67 -8.17 7.57
CA VAL A 50 -1.48 -7.22 8.35
C VAL A 50 -2.72 -7.94 8.88
N GLN A 51 -2.99 -7.83 10.19
CA GLN A 51 -4.21 -8.42 10.76
C GLN A 51 -5.44 -7.62 10.32
N GLU A 52 -6.59 -8.27 10.27
CA GLU A 52 -7.84 -7.61 9.89
C GLU A 52 -8.15 -6.43 10.83
N GLY A 53 -8.45 -5.27 10.25
CA GLY A 53 -8.73 -4.04 11.00
C GLY A 53 -7.51 -3.29 11.56
N ASP A 54 -6.28 -3.82 11.37
CA ASP A 54 -5.07 -3.09 11.75
C ASP A 54 -4.90 -1.86 10.86
N SER A 55 -4.82 -0.68 11.47
CA SER A 55 -4.40 0.55 10.77
C SER A 55 -2.88 0.63 10.63
N PRO A 56 -2.35 1.43 9.68
CA PRO A 56 -0.90 1.68 9.55
C PRO A 56 -0.24 2.14 10.87
N GLU A 57 -0.97 2.90 11.69
CA GLU A 57 -0.54 3.37 13.01
C GLU A 57 -0.39 2.22 14.02
N VAL A 58 -1.32 1.27 13.99
CA VAL A 58 -1.30 0.07 14.85
C VAL A 58 -0.14 -0.82 14.44
N VAL A 59 0.06 -1.02 13.13
CA VAL A 59 1.22 -1.77 12.61
C VAL A 59 2.53 -1.09 13.01
N ALA A 60 2.64 0.23 12.85
CA ALA A 60 3.83 0.98 13.29
C ALA A 60 4.07 0.87 14.80
N TYR A 61 3.02 0.87 15.61
CA TYR A 61 3.14 0.63 17.05
C TYR A 61 3.65 -0.78 17.35
N LYS A 62 3.11 -1.82 16.68
CA LYS A 62 3.55 -3.22 16.86
C LYS A 62 5.02 -3.43 16.46
N VAL A 63 5.49 -2.74 15.41
CA VAL A 63 6.82 -2.96 14.81
C VAL A 63 7.88 -2.03 15.41
N TYR A 64 7.57 -0.75 15.55
CA TYR A 64 8.52 0.30 15.96
C TYR A 64 8.28 0.80 17.39
N GLY A 65 7.22 0.37 18.07
CA GLY A 65 6.86 0.85 19.41
C GLY A 65 6.26 2.25 19.44
N SER A 66 6.01 2.87 18.28
CA SER A 66 5.44 4.22 18.17
C SER A 66 4.45 4.32 17.02
N THR A 67 3.27 4.89 17.31
CA THR A 67 2.24 5.20 16.29
C THR A 67 2.68 6.29 15.33
N ASP A 68 3.65 7.12 15.72
CA ASP A 68 4.10 8.28 14.95
C ASP A 68 4.89 7.92 13.69
N LEU A 69 5.35 6.67 13.58
CA LEU A 69 6.15 6.16 12.47
C LEU A 69 5.29 5.48 11.38
N PHE A 70 3.97 5.64 11.43
CA PHE A 70 3.05 5.06 10.44
C PHE A 70 3.38 5.47 8.99
N TRP A 71 3.93 6.67 8.80
CA TRP A 71 4.29 7.18 7.48
C TRP A 71 5.44 6.39 6.85
N ILE A 72 6.35 5.80 7.63
CA ILE A 72 7.41 4.93 7.12
C ILE A 72 6.79 3.66 6.50
N VAL A 73 5.80 3.08 7.18
CA VAL A 73 5.04 1.92 6.69
C VAL A 73 4.34 2.27 5.37
N CYS A 74 3.69 3.44 5.30
CA CYS A 74 3.04 3.90 4.08
C CYS A 74 4.03 4.13 2.94
N LEU A 75 5.18 4.77 3.20
CA LEU A 75 6.21 5.05 2.19
C LEU A 75 6.82 3.76 1.63
N MET A 76 7.13 2.78 2.49
CA MET A 76 7.70 1.49 2.09
C MET A 76 6.77 0.70 1.15
N ASN A 77 5.46 0.86 1.33
CA ASN A 77 4.43 0.14 0.56
C ASN A 77 3.80 1.00 -0.55
N ASN A 78 4.32 2.22 -0.79
CA ASN A 78 3.75 3.19 -1.73
C ASN A 78 2.24 3.45 -1.52
N VAL A 79 1.78 3.43 -0.28
CA VAL A 79 0.39 3.72 0.09
C VAL A 79 0.19 5.23 -0.06
N VAL A 80 -0.63 5.64 -1.05
CA VAL A 80 -0.97 7.05 -1.29
C VAL A 80 -2.28 7.38 -0.59
N ASN A 81 -3.25 6.48 -0.67
CA ASN A 81 -4.55 6.64 -0.05
C ASN A 81 -4.77 5.57 1.03
N ARG A 82 -4.73 5.97 2.30
CA ARG A 82 -4.97 5.09 3.46
C ARG A 82 -6.30 4.31 3.36
N TYR A 83 -7.33 4.88 2.73
CA TYR A 83 -8.65 4.25 2.69
C TYR A 83 -8.79 3.17 1.62
N TYR A 84 -8.03 3.24 0.53
CA TYR A 84 -8.19 2.29 -0.59
C TYR A 84 -6.94 1.43 -0.84
N ASP A 85 -5.75 1.94 -0.53
CA ASP A 85 -4.49 1.23 -0.74
C ASP A 85 -4.15 0.31 0.44
N TRP A 86 -4.80 0.50 1.59
CA TRP A 86 -4.64 -0.35 2.77
C TRP A 86 -5.65 -1.50 2.77
N PRO A 87 -5.31 -2.69 3.33
CA PRO A 87 -6.27 -3.78 3.50
C PRO A 87 -7.52 -3.32 4.25
N LEU A 88 -8.67 -3.59 3.64
CA LEU A 88 -9.99 -3.29 4.21
C LEU A 88 -10.42 -4.41 5.17
N ASP A 89 -11.24 -4.06 6.16
CA ASP A 89 -11.99 -5.05 6.95
C ASP A 89 -13.06 -5.73 6.11
N GLU A 90 -13.47 -6.94 6.49
CA GLU A 90 -14.44 -7.73 5.71
C GLU A 90 -15.78 -6.99 5.51
N PHE A 91 -16.25 -6.22 6.50
CA PHE A 91 -17.50 -5.48 6.38
C PHE A 91 -17.40 -4.34 5.36
N THR A 92 -16.35 -3.51 5.42
CA THR A 92 -16.11 -2.46 4.43
C THR A 92 -15.82 -3.04 3.05
N PHE A 93 -15.12 -4.19 2.98
CA PHE A 93 -14.88 -4.91 1.74
C PHE A 93 -16.18 -5.35 1.06
N GLN A 94 -17.10 -5.96 1.80
CA GLN A 94 -18.40 -6.37 1.25
C GLN A 94 -19.20 -5.18 0.71
N LYS A 95 -19.19 -4.05 1.43
CA LYS A 95 -19.78 -2.79 0.95
C LYS A 95 -19.11 -2.28 -0.32
N PHE A 96 -17.77 -2.27 -0.36
CA PHE A 96 -17.02 -1.82 -1.52
C PHE A 96 -17.33 -2.65 -2.77
N VAL A 97 -17.42 -3.98 -2.63
CA VAL A 97 -17.78 -4.88 -3.74
C VAL A 97 -19.23 -4.65 -4.18
N ALA A 98 -20.16 -4.48 -3.23
CA ALA A 98 -21.57 -4.22 -3.53
C ALA A 98 -21.80 -2.86 -4.22
N ASP A 99 -21.05 -1.82 -3.82
CA ASP A 99 -21.14 -0.49 -4.43
C ASP A 99 -20.47 -0.44 -5.81
N LYS A 100 -19.43 -1.26 -6.04
CA LYS A 100 -18.65 -1.28 -7.29
C LYS A 100 -19.28 -2.17 -8.37
N TYR A 101 -19.94 -3.26 -8.00
CA TYR A 101 -20.48 -4.26 -8.93
C TYR A 101 -21.98 -4.49 -8.70
N ASP A 102 -22.77 -4.37 -9.76
CA ASP A 102 -24.20 -4.73 -9.73
C ASP A 102 -24.44 -6.21 -9.37
N ASN A 103 -23.47 -7.09 -9.70
CA ASN A 103 -23.47 -8.49 -9.32
C ASN A 103 -22.10 -8.94 -8.77
N PRO A 104 -21.93 -9.01 -7.44
CA PRO A 104 -20.70 -9.47 -6.78
C PRO A 104 -20.27 -10.90 -7.15
N GLU A 105 -21.22 -11.78 -7.43
CA GLU A 105 -20.99 -13.17 -7.85
C GLU A 105 -20.87 -13.31 -9.38
N GLY A 106 -20.97 -12.21 -10.11
CA GLY A 106 -20.80 -12.18 -11.56
C GLY A 106 -19.39 -12.60 -11.98
N ILE A 107 -19.26 -13.20 -13.16
CA ILE A 107 -17.98 -13.62 -13.72
C ILE A 107 -17.19 -12.37 -14.13
N HIS A 108 -16.04 -12.15 -13.50
CA HIS A 108 -15.13 -11.06 -13.84
C HIS A 108 -14.26 -11.43 -15.05
N HIS A 109 -13.68 -12.62 -15.01
CA HIS A 109 -12.81 -13.14 -16.06
C HIS A 109 -12.63 -14.66 -15.91
N TYR A 110 -12.04 -15.28 -16.93
CA TYR A 110 -11.63 -16.68 -16.87
C TYR A 110 -10.12 -16.75 -16.75
N GLU A 111 -9.63 -17.70 -15.96
CA GLU A 111 -8.21 -17.90 -15.74
C GLU A 111 -7.80 -19.35 -16.02
N ILE A 112 -6.57 -19.55 -16.49
CA ILE A 112 -5.94 -20.87 -16.62
C ILE A 112 -4.56 -20.84 -15.96
N THR A 113 -4.16 -21.97 -15.38
CA THR A 113 -2.79 -22.13 -14.88
C THR A 113 -1.84 -22.24 -16.07
N GLN A 114 -0.73 -21.50 -16.03
CA GLN A 114 0.26 -21.49 -17.11
C GLN A 114 0.79 -22.91 -17.40
N LYS A 115 0.98 -23.23 -18.69
CA LYS A 115 1.52 -24.53 -19.15
C LYS A 115 3.06 -24.59 -19.19
N SER A 116 3.74 -23.45 -19.03
CA SER A 116 5.21 -23.34 -19.08
C SER A 116 5.71 -22.26 -18.14
N GLY A 117 6.60 -22.59 -17.19
CA GLY A 117 7.05 -21.68 -16.14
C GLY A 117 6.72 -22.20 -14.73
N ARG A 118 6.62 -21.32 -13.74
CA ARG A 118 6.19 -21.67 -12.38
C ARG A 118 4.71 -22.06 -12.40
N GLN A 119 4.40 -23.31 -12.14
CA GLN A 119 3.02 -23.84 -12.19
C GLN A 119 2.37 -23.97 -10.80
N SER A 120 3.12 -23.68 -9.75
CA SER A 120 2.71 -23.79 -8.35
C SER A 120 2.88 -22.44 -7.64
N ALA A 121 1.86 -22.08 -6.85
CA ALA A 121 1.88 -20.90 -6.01
C ALA A 121 2.97 -21.01 -4.92
N ASP A 122 3.74 -19.94 -4.72
CA ASP A 122 4.71 -19.79 -3.62
C ASP A 122 4.06 -19.29 -2.32
N GLY A 123 2.72 -19.20 -2.26
CA GLY A 123 1.98 -18.85 -1.05
C GLY A 123 0.48 -18.67 -1.28
N PRO A 124 -0.31 -18.44 -0.21
CA PRO A 124 -1.78 -18.32 -0.30
C PRO A 124 -2.28 -17.14 -1.14
N SER A 125 -1.42 -16.15 -1.38
CA SER A 125 -1.72 -14.93 -2.14
C SER A 125 -1.00 -14.88 -3.50
N ASP A 126 -0.26 -15.93 -3.89
CA ASP A 126 0.47 -15.96 -5.14
C ASP A 126 -0.42 -16.50 -6.28
N TYR A 127 -0.89 -15.58 -7.11
CA TYR A 127 -1.69 -15.86 -8.30
C TYR A 127 -0.95 -15.51 -9.60
N GLU A 128 0.35 -15.22 -9.56
CA GLU A 128 1.13 -14.81 -10.75
C GLU A 128 1.21 -15.92 -11.82
N HIS A 129 0.99 -17.17 -11.42
CA HIS A 129 0.96 -18.33 -12.31
C HIS A 129 -0.35 -18.50 -13.10
N LYS A 130 -1.34 -17.62 -12.89
CA LYS A 130 -2.65 -17.67 -13.54
C LYS A 130 -2.73 -16.64 -14.66
N LEU A 131 -3.05 -17.10 -15.87
CA LEU A 131 -3.26 -16.23 -17.03
C LEU A 131 -4.74 -16.02 -17.26
N VAL A 132 -5.11 -14.77 -17.53
CA VAL A 132 -6.46 -14.42 -17.99
C VAL A 132 -6.65 -14.94 -19.41
N VAL A 133 -7.69 -15.73 -19.63
CA VAL A 133 -8.03 -16.35 -20.92
C VAL A 133 -9.49 -16.11 -21.29
N ASN A 134 -9.81 -16.40 -22.54
CA ASN A 134 -11.20 -16.38 -23.01
C ASN A 134 -11.95 -17.63 -22.52
N SER A 135 -13.27 -17.50 -22.38
CA SER A 135 -14.19 -18.56 -21.89
C SER A 135 -14.17 -19.85 -22.71
N THR A 136 -13.70 -19.79 -23.95
CA THR A 136 -13.61 -20.92 -24.88
C THR A 136 -12.36 -21.77 -24.71
N THR A 137 -11.47 -21.42 -23.77
CA THR A 137 -10.22 -22.13 -23.53
C THR A 137 -10.46 -23.36 -22.65
N GLU A 138 -10.00 -24.53 -23.10
CA GLU A 138 -10.13 -25.78 -22.36
C GLU A 138 -9.38 -25.72 -21.02
N GLY A 139 -10.09 -25.98 -19.92
CA GLY A 139 -9.56 -25.88 -18.55
C GLY A 139 -9.62 -24.49 -17.91
N ALA A 140 -10.33 -23.54 -18.53
CA ALA A 140 -10.53 -22.22 -17.95
C ALA A 140 -11.47 -22.25 -16.73
N VAL A 141 -11.06 -21.63 -15.64
CA VAL A 141 -11.85 -21.48 -14.41
C VAL A 141 -12.40 -20.06 -14.35
N SER A 142 -13.69 -19.91 -14.11
CA SER A 142 -14.32 -18.59 -13.91
C SER A 142 -13.95 -18.02 -12.55
N VAL A 143 -13.51 -16.76 -12.51
CA VAL A 143 -13.29 -16.00 -11.28
C VAL A 143 -14.42 -14.99 -11.13
N SER A 144 -15.08 -14.96 -9.97
CA SER A 144 -16.11 -13.98 -9.67
C SER A 144 -15.52 -12.63 -9.26
N ASN A 145 -16.31 -11.55 -9.37
CA ASN A 145 -15.88 -10.20 -8.98
C ASN A 145 -15.39 -10.17 -7.51
N ILE A 146 -16.13 -10.79 -6.60
CA ILE A 146 -15.76 -10.90 -5.18
C ILE A 146 -14.44 -11.67 -4.98
N GLN A 147 -14.21 -12.75 -5.73
CA GLN A 147 -12.95 -13.49 -5.65
C GLN A 147 -11.78 -12.68 -6.17
N HIS A 148 -11.96 -11.94 -7.27
CA HIS A 148 -10.91 -11.08 -7.82
C HIS A 148 -10.51 -9.98 -6.83
N GLU A 149 -11.48 -9.28 -6.26
CA GLU A 149 -11.23 -8.23 -5.28
C GLU A 149 -10.61 -8.77 -3.98
N ARG A 150 -11.02 -9.96 -3.54
CA ARG A 150 -10.43 -10.59 -2.34
C ARG A 150 -8.95 -10.89 -2.55
N ARG A 151 -8.56 -11.37 -3.72
CA ARG A 151 -7.14 -11.61 -4.06
C ARG A 151 -6.34 -10.31 -4.10
N LEU A 152 -6.93 -9.21 -4.57
CA LEU A 152 -6.28 -7.89 -4.52
C LEU A 152 -6.09 -7.42 -3.08
N GLN A 153 -7.05 -7.67 -2.19
CA GLN A 153 -6.92 -7.36 -0.76
C GLN A 153 -5.86 -8.24 -0.08
N ASP A 154 -5.82 -9.54 -0.37
CA ASP A 154 -4.79 -10.45 0.16
C ASP A 154 -3.38 -9.99 -0.25
N ALA A 155 -3.22 -9.54 -1.50
CA ALA A 155 -1.95 -8.99 -1.98
C ALA A 155 -1.57 -7.69 -1.24
N LYS A 156 -2.53 -6.83 -0.90
CA LYS A 156 -2.30 -5.62 -0.10
C LYS A 156 -1.99 -5.92 1.37
N ARG A 157 -2.50 -7.05 1.90
CA ARG A 157 -2.25 -7.49 3.28
C ARG A 157 -0.79 -7.86 3.52
N GLN A 158 -0.11 -8.30 2.47
CA GLN A 158 1.31 -8.60 2.47
C GLN A 158 2.13 -7.31 2.30
N ILE A 159 2.53 -6.71 3.42
CA ILE A 159 3.31 -5.48 3.42
C ILE A 159 4.79 -5.74 3.65
N LYS A 160 5.60 -4.81 3.13
CA LYS A 160 7.03 -4.71 3.37
C LYS A 160 7.26 -3.79 4.56
N LEU A 161 8.00 -4.27 5.55
CA LEU A 161 8.40 -3.48 6.71
C LEU A 161 9.89 -3.17 6.68
N LEU A 162 10.25 -2.03 7.28
CA LEU A 162 11.64 -1.69 7.54
C LEU A 162 12.03 -2.31 8.89
N PRO A 163 13.19 -2.97 9.01
CA PRO A 163 13.65 -3.42 10.32
C PRO A 163 13.88 -2.21 11.24
N PRO A 164 13.53 -2.29 12.55
CA PRO A 164 13.67 -1.17 13.48
C PRO A 164 15.09 -0.58 13.54
N THR A 165 16.11 -1.39 13.28
CA THR A 165 17.52 -0.97 13.25
C THR A 165 17.84 0.06 12.16
N TYR A 166 17.08 0.07 11.05
CA TYR A 166 17.31 0.97 9.92
C TYR A 166 16.43 2.23 9.96
N VAL A 167 15.50 2.33 10.92
CA VAL A 167 14.56 3.45 11.04
C VAL A 167 15.29 4.79 11.19
N SER A 168 16.31 4.86 12.05
CA SER A 168 17.06 6.10 12.27
C SER A 168 17.77 6.58 11.00
N ALA A 169 18.47 5.68 10.29
CA ALA A 169 19.15 6.00 9.04
C ALA A 169 18.14 6.44 7.94
N PHE A 170 16.97 5.81 7.89
CA PHE A 170 15.91 6.18 6.97
C PHE A 170 15.37 7.61 7.25
N ILE A 171 15.17 7.97 8.51
CA ILE A 171 14.72 9.31 8.90
C ILE A 171 15.76 10.36 8.51
N GLU A 172 17.04 10.09 8.74
CA GLU A 172 18.13 11.00 8.35
C GLU A 172 18.19 11.19 6.83
N GLU A 173 18.13 10.11 6.04
CA GLU A 173 18.09 10.20 4.58
C GLU A 173 16.85 10.96 4.10
N PHE A 174 15.69 10.71 4.71
CA PHE A 174 14.45 11.41 4.40
C PHE A 174 14.56 12.92 4.67
N GLN A 175 15.12 13.33 5.81
CA GLN A 175 15.36 14.73 6.14
C GLN A 175 16.33 15.39 5.14
N LEU A 176 17.39 14.69 4.73
CA LEU A 176 18.34 15.19 3.73
C LEU A 176 17.66 15.40 2.37
N LEU A 177 16.80 14.47 1.94
CA LEU A 177 16.06 14.58 0.68
C LEU A 177 14.99 15.66 0.71
N ILE A 178 14.35 15.88 1.87
CA ILE A 178 13.38 16.97 2.03
C ILE A 178 14.07 18.33 1.98
N ASN A 179 15.26 18.46 2.57
CA ASN A 179 15.96 19.74 2.67
C ASN A 179 16.87 20.06 1.47
N SER A 180 17.08 19.08 0.58
CA SER A 180 17.75 19.29 -0.71
C SER A 180 16.88 20.07 -1.69
#